data_AF-A0A524LGR0-F1
#
_entry.id   AF-A0A524LGR0-F1
#
_cell.length_a   1.000
_cell.length_b   1.000
_cell.length_c   1.000
_cell.angle_alpha   90.00
_cell.angle_beta   90.00
_cell.angle_gamma   90.00
#
_symmetry.space_group_name_H-M   'P 1'
#
loop_
_entity.id
_entity.type
_entity.pdbx_description
1 polymer ?
#
loop_
_entity_poly.entity_id
_entity_poly.type
_entity_poly.pdbx_seq_one_letter_code
_entity_poly.pdbx_strand_id
1 'polypeptide(L)'
;MLTTLGPARCTTSTVTVWRRKGSLAAAGPAARPIPRAATAPRHCPILRIARIRRKLPPLASMSASMRASMGRGQGSAGEEGSVQAMLAAEFRRCFGSAPEAGARAPGRVNLIGEHTDYNEGYVLPMAIARDTLVAFRPNRSRDVGGHSAGQADAVRFSLDAGVPTSPRWVSYVAGVARALADAGVKTVGVDLAIHSTVPLGGGLSSSASLEVACALAFLSAAGVEVERKDLALICQRAENEYTG
;
A
#
# COMPACT_ATOMS: atom_id res chain seq x y z
N MET A 1 -23.83 -40.90 6.15
CA MET A 1 -22.63 -40.50 5.39
C MET A 1 -22.78 -39.02 5.04
N LEU A 2 -22.58 -38.14 6.02
CA LEU A 2 -22.66 -36.69 5.88
C LEU A 2 -21.31 -36.14 6.35
N THR A 3 -20.41 -35.89 5.42
CA THR A 3 -19.14 -35.24 5.71
C THR A 3 -19.39 -33.74 5.68
N THR A 4 -19.49 -33.13 6.86
CA THR A 4 -19.53 -31.69 7.04
C THR A 4 -18.23 -31.08 6.49
N LEU A 5 -18.31 -30.40 5.35
CA LEU A 5 -17.29 -29.47 4.89
C LEU A 5 -17.20 -28.33 5.91
N GLY A 6 -16.14 -28.35 6.72
CA GLY A 6 -15.81 -27.24 7.62
C GLY A 6 -15.49 -25.97 6.82
N PRO A 7 -15.70 -24.77 7.41
CA PRO A 7 -15.49 -23.51 6.70
C PRO A 7 -14.02 -23.38 6.29
N ALA A 8 -13.80 -23.19 4.99
CA ALA A 8 -12.51 -22.81 4.42
C ALA A 8 -12.07 -21.49 5.07
N ARG A 9 -11.03 -21.53 5.89
CA ARG A 9 -10.44 -20.34 6.50
C ARG A 9 -9.65 -19.60 5.42
N CYS A 10 -10.17 -18.45 5.00
CA CYS A 10 -9.49 -17.53 4.08
C CYS A 10 -8.27 -16.93 4.80
N THR A 11 -7.09 -17.44 4.51
CA THR A 11 -5.83 -16.94 5.07
C THR A 11 -5.44 -15.63 4.40
N THR A 12 -5.42 -14.56 5.19
CA THR A 12 -4.69 -13.29 4.97
C THR A 12 -5.00 -12.53 3.66
N SER A 13 -6.18 -11.92 3.52
CA SER A 13 -6.48 -10.91 2.48
C SER A 13 -6.37 -9.46 2.99
N THR A 14 -5.46 -9.20 3.94
CA THR A 14 -5.35 -7.90 4.61
C THR A 14 -4.24 -7.05 4.02
N VAL A 15 -4.53 -5.75 3.90
CA VAL A 15 -3.55 -4.71 3.57
C VAL A 15 -2.61 -4.47 4.75
N THR A 16 -1.32 -4.75 4.59
CA THR A 16 -0.35 -4.76 5.70
C THR A 16 0.96 -4.04 5.35
N VAL A 17 1.65 -3.55 6.39
CA VAL A 17 3.03 -3.06 6.35
C VAL A 17 3.83 -3.84 7.38
N TRP A 18 5.02 -4.31 7.01
CA TRP A 18 5.94 -4.98 7.93
C TRP A 18 7.31 -4.32 7.90
N ARG A 19 8.07 -4.46 9.00
CA ARG A 19 9.46 -3.97 9.11
C ARG A 19 10.39 -5.13 9.37
N ARG A 20 11.63 -5.03 8.88
CA ARG A 20 12.66 -6.04 9.14
C ARG A 20 13.08 -5.99 10.63
N LYS A 21 13.11 -7.15 11.31
CA LYS A 21 13.68 -7.27 12.66
C LYS A 21 15.15 -6.82 12.63
N GLY A 22 15.51 -5.85 13.48
CA GLY A 22 16.86 -5.25 13.54
C GLY A 22 17.04 -3.95 12.78
N SER A 23 16.05 -3.50 11.99
CA SER A 23 15.99 -2.11 11.50
C SER A 23 15.48 -1.21 12.63
N LEU A 24 16.35 -0.94 13.62
CA LEU A 24 16.20 0.21 14.51
C LEU A 24 16.85 1.41 13.81
N ALA A 25 16.25 1.86 12.71
CA ALA A 25 16.39 3.28 12.39
C ALA A 25 15.70 4.02 13.54
N ALA A 26 16.46 4.89 14.21
CA ALA A 26 16.03 5.71 15.35
C ALA A 26 14.57 6.11 15.23
N ALA A 27 13.81 5.99 16.33
CA ALA A 27 12.45 6.46 16.45
C ALA A 27 12.27 7.75 15.63
N GLY A 28 11.66 7.61 14.45
CA GLY A 28 11.27 8.77 13.66
C GLY A 28 10.39 9.64 14.55
N PRO A 29 10.44 10.98 14.40
CA PRO A 29 9.64 11.85 15.24
C PRO A 29 8.19 11.37 15.20
N ALA A 30 7.54 11.31 16.37
CA ALA A 30 6.16 10.84 16.53
C ALA A 30 5.28 11.25 15.34
N ALA A 31 4.54 10.28 14.78
CA ALA A 31 3.68 10.43 13.61
C ALA A 31 3.03 11.83 13.59
N ARG A 32 3.45 12.65 12.63
CA ARG A 32 2.98 14.04 12.55
C ARG A 32 1.70 14.08 11.74
N PRO A 33 0.59 14.61 12.28
CA PRO A 33 -0.60 14.85 11.48
C PRO A 33 -0.29 15.85 10.37
N ILE A 34 -0.86 15.63 9.19
CA ILE A 34 -0.74 16.54 8.03
C ILE A 34 -1.18 17.96 8.47
N PRO A 35 -0.36 19.01 8.27
CA PRO A 35 -0.78 20.38 8.56
C PRO A 35 -1.94 20.78 7.64
N ARG A 36 -2.96 21.48 8.18
CA ARG A 36 -4.08 22.02 7.40
C ARG A 36 -3.55 22.90 6.26
N ALA A 37 -3.91 22.56 5.01
CA ALA A 37 -3.60 23.38 3.86
C ALA A 37 -4.19 24.79 4.02
N ALA A 38 -3.36 25.82 3.82
CA ALA A 38 -3.82 27.19 3.69
C ALA A 38 -4.51 27.36 2.32
N THR A 39 -5.79 27.69 2.37
CA THR A 39 -6.67 28.25 1.32
C THR A 39 -6.17 28.19 -0.14
N ALA A 40 -6.73 27.24 -0.91
CA ALA A 40 -6.74 27.19 -2.38
C ALA A 40 -8.17 27.53 -2.91
N PRO A 41 -8.35 27.91 -4.20
CA PRO A 41 -9.48 28.73 -4.66
C PRO A 41 -10.87 28.06 -4.55
N ARG A 42 -11.87 28.92 -4.39
CA ARG A 42 -13.18 28.67 -3.74
C ARG A 42 -14.19 27.80 -4.53
N HIS A 43 -13.81 27.09 -5.59
CA HIS A 43 -14.78 26.40 -6.48
C HIS A 43 -14.41 24.92 -6.74
N CYS A 44 -14.14 24.16 -5.68
CA CYS A 44 -14.00 22.70 -5.78
C CYS A 44 -14.93 22.01 -4.76
N PRO A 45 -15.97 21.27 -5.19
CA PRO A 45 -17.03 20.79 -4.29
C PRO A 45 -16.63 19.62 -3.37
N ILE A 46 -15.37 19.17 -3.37
CA ILE A 46 -14.91 17.98 -2.62
C ILE A 46 -14.01 18.32 -1.41
N LEU A 47 -13.71 19.59 -1.17
CA LEU A 47 -12.83 20.08 -0.08
C LEU A 47 -13.41 19.96 1.36
N ARG A 48 -14.29 18.99 1.61
CA ARG A 48 -14.89 18.74 2.94
C ARG A 48 -14.29 17.55 3.70
N ILE A 49 -13.21 16.95 3.20
CA ILE A 49 -12.49 15.88 3.90
C ILE A 49 -11.41 16.50 4.79
N ALA A 50 -11.82 17.01 5.95
CA ALA A 50 -10.91 17.33 7.05
C ALA A 50 -11.66 17.25 8.40
N ARG A 51 -12.02 16.02 8.81
CA ARG A 51 -12.29 15.72 10.22
C ARG A 51 -11.27 14.70 10.72
N ILE A 52 -10.03 15.17 10.86
CA ILE A 52 -8.99 14.53 11.66
C ILE A 52 -9.44 14.62 13.12
N ARG A 53 -9.96 13.54 13.70
CA ARG A 53 -10.26 13.47 15.14
C ARG A 53 -9.04 12.90 15.87
N ARG A 54 -8.51 13.66 16.83
CA ARG A 54 -7.51 13.21 17.80
C ARG A 54 -8.20 12.59 19.01
N LYS A 55 -7.86 11.34 19.37
CA LYS A 55 -7.76 10.83 20.75
C LYS A 55 -7.35 9.34 20.75
N LEU A 56 -6.22 9.01 21.34
CA LEU A 56 -6.03 7.73 22.06
C LEU A 56 -5.94 8.06 23.56
N PRO A 57 -6.59 7.29 24.46
CA PRO A 57 -6.30 7.34 25.89
C PRO A 57 -5.00 6.57 26.21
N PRO A 58 -4.34 6.85 27.35
CA PRO A 58 -3.12 6.17 27.75
C PRO A 58 -3.38 4.72 28.20
N LEU A 59 -2.39 3.85 27.93
CA LEU A 59 -2.38 2.43 28.28
C LEU A 59 -2.29 2.21 29.80
N ALA A 60 -3.39 1.80 30.42
CA ALA A 60 -3.40 1.00 31.64
C ALA A 60 -4.70 0.18 31.70
N SER A 61 -4.56 -1.12 31.99
CA SER A 61 -5.59 -2.18 32.02
C SER A 61 -6.02 -2.78 30.67
N MET A 62 -5.18 -3.70 30.14
CA MET A 62 -5.69 -4.80 29.31
C MET A 62 -5.73 -6.08 30.14
N SER A 63 -6.92 -6.67 30.27
CA SER A 63 -7.16 -7.93 30.96
C SER A 63 -6.65 -9.14 30.15
N ALA A 64 -6.29 -10.19 30.88
CA ALA A 64 -5.60 -11.40 30.40
C ALA A 64 -6.39 -12.34 29.46
N SER A 65 -7.49 -11.91 28.84
CA SER A 65 -8.35 -12.77 28.00
C SER A 65 -8.02 -12.76 26.50
N MET A 66 -7.01 -12.02 26.05
CA MET A 66 -6.62 -11.91 24.64
C MET A 66 -5.37 -12.74 24.27
N ARG A 67 -5.11 -13.85 25.00
CA ARG A 67 -3.94 -14.72 24.78
C ARG A 67 -4.25 -16.14 24.29
N ALA A 68 -5.51 -16.47 23.99
CA ALA A 68 -5.88 -17.83 23.59
C ALA A 68 -6.66 -17.87 22.27
N SER A 69 -5.96 -17.69 21.14
CA SER A 69 -6.30 -18.37 19.88
C SER A 69 -5.13 -18.33 18.88
N MET A 70 -3.93 -18.74 19.31
CA MET A 70 -2.87 -19.15 18.37
C MET A 70 -3.03 -20.64 18.05
N GLY A 71 -3.96 -20.94 17.14
CA GLY A 71 -3.98 -22.21 16.43
C GLY A 71 -2.92 -22.20 15.34
N ARG A 72 -1.94 -23.10 15.43
CA ARG A 72 -0.91 -23.33 14.40
C ARG A 72 -1.56 -23.76 13.09
N GLY A 73 -1.70 -22.83 12.15
CA GLY A 73 -1.93 -23.14 10.73
C GLY A 73 -0.60 -23.37 10.05
N GLN A 74 -0.24 -24.63 9.80
CA GLN A 74 0.89 -25.01 8.97
C GLN A 74 0.37 -25.07 7.52
N GLY A 75 0.61 -24.03 6.71
CA GLY A 75 0.14 -24.04 5.31
C GLY A 75 0.46 -22.79 4.47
N SER A 76 0.42 -21.57 5.03
CA SER A 76 0.59 -20.34 4.23
C SER A 76 1.82 -19.48 4.59
N ALA A 77 2.35 -19.62 5.81
CA ALA A 77 3.47 -18.80 6.27
C ALA A 77 4.81 -19.11 5.57
N GLY A 78 4.97 -20.35 5.06
CA GLY A 78 6.19 -20.77 4.36
C GLY A 78 6.32 -20.16 2.97
N GLU A 79 5.23 -20.15 2.20
CA GLU A 79 5.19 -19.57 0.86
C GLU A 79 5.31 -18.04 0.91
N GLU A 80 4.56 -17.37 1.79
CA GLU A 80 4.66 -15.91 1.98
C GLU A 80 6.08 -15.49 2.39
N GLY A 81 6.72 -16.24 3.31
CA GLY A 81 8.11 -16.02 3.70
C GLY A 81 9.10 -16.21 2.54
N SER A 82 8.84 -17.18 1.66
CA SER A 82 9.68 -17.46 0.49
C SER A 82 9.63 -16.33 -0.55
N VAL A 83 8.44 -15.78 -0.82
CA VAL A 83 8.25 -14.67 -1.77
C VAL A 83 8.87 -13.38 -1.22
N GLN A 84 8.70 -13.08 0.07
CA GLN A 84 9.35 -11.93 0.68
C GLN A 84 10.89 -12.03 0.65
N ALA A 85 11.43 -13.24 0.81
CA ALA A 85 12.88 -13.47 0.71
C ALA A 85 13.39 -13.29 -0.73
N MET A 86 12.65 -13.79 -1.73
CA MET A 86 12.95 -13.58 -3.14
C MET A 86 12.93 -12.08 -3.49
N LEU A 87 11.86 -11.36 -3.11
CA LEU A 87 11.75 -9.93 -3.37
C LEU A 87 12.85 -9.11 -2.68
N ALA A 88 13.24 -9.50 -1.46
CA ALA A 88 14.36 -8.89 -0.76
C ALA A 88 15.73 -9.19 -1.42
N ALA A 89 15.88 -10.34 -2.09
CA ALA A 89 17.07 -10.65 -2.87
C ALA A 89 17.13 -9.82 -4.15
N GLU A 90 16.03 -9.69 -4.89
CA GLU A 90 15.94 -8.81 -6.06
C GLU A 90 16.20 -7.35 -5.68
N PHE A 91 15.59 -6.87 -4.59
CA PHE A 91 15.84 -5.52 -4.07
C PHE A 91 17.33 -5.29 -3.81
N ARG A 92 18.02 -6.24 -3.15
CA ARG A 92 19.47 -6.16 -2.91
C ARG A 92 20.29 -6.13 -4.20
N ARG A 93 19.88 -6.92 -5.19
CA ARG A 93 20.53 -6.96 -6.50
C ARG A 93 20.46 -5.59 -7.19
N CYS A 94 19.30 -4.92 -7.12
CA CYS A 94 19.07 -3.65 -7.80
C CYS A 94 19.66 -2.44 -7.05
N PHE A 95 19.60 -2.44 -5.71
CA PHE A 95 19.91 -1.25 -4.89
C PHE A 95 21.10 -1.45 -3.94
N GLY A 96 21.83 -2.56 -4.06
CA GLY A 96 23.07 -2.85 -3.33
C GLY A 96 22.90 -3.06 -1.81
N SER A 97 21.67 -3.13 -1.31
CA SER A 97 21.38 -3.09 0.13
C SER A 97 20.00 -3.66 0.43
N ALA A 98 19.76 -4.07 1.67
CA ALA A 98 18.50 -4.73 2.04
C ALA A 98 17.35 -3.72 2.16
N PRO A 99 16.10 -4.13 1.86
CA PRO A 99 14.93 -3.30 2.15
C PRO A 99 14.77 -3.14 3.67
N GLU A 100 14.21 -2.00 4.09
CA GLU A 100 13.93 -1.72 5.51
C GLU A 100 12.55 -2.22 5.94
N ALA A 101 11.61 -2.22 5.01
CA ALA A 101 10.21 -2.57 5.24
C ALA A 101 9.57 -3.15 3.98
N GLY A 102 8.35 -3.65 4.12
CA GLY A 102 7.51 -4.00 2.98
C GLY A 102 6.04 -3.66 3.21
N ALA A 103 5.30 -3.58 2.11
CA ALA A 103 3.88 -3.33 2.06
C ALA A 103 3.19 -4.35 1.18
N ARG A 104 1.94 -4.67 1.50
CA ARG A 104 1.11 -5.64 0.77
C ARG A 104 -0.29 -5.11 0.60
N ALA A 105 -0.84 -5.27 -0.60
CA ALA A 105 -2.24 -5.05 -0.88
C ALA A 105 -2.77 -6.21 -1.76
N PRO A 106 -3.96 -6.75 -1.46
CA PRO A 106 -4.57 -7.76 -2.30
C PRO A 106 -5.26 -7.13 -3.52
N GLY A 107 -5.41 -7.92 -4.59
CA GLY A 107 -6.42 -7.62 -5.60
C GLY A 107 -7.84 -7.79 -5.05
N ARG A 108 -8.85 -7.48 -5.87
CA ARG A 108 -10.25 -7.73 -5.52
C ARG A 108 -11.03 -8.30 -6.69
N VAL A 109 -12.19 -8.84 -6.38
CA VAL A 109 -13.26 -9.12 -7.34
C VAL A 109 -14.55 -8.50 -6.80
N ASN A 110 -15.39 -7.95 -7.68
CA ASN A 110 -16.73 -7.54 -7.29
C ASN A 110 -17.65 -8.76 -7.44
N LEU A 111 -18.34 -9.13 -6.37
CA LEU A 111 -19.34 -10.20 -6.42
C LEU A 111 -20.65 -9.70 -7.05
N ILE A 112 -21.02 -8.46 -6.73
CA ILE A 112 -22.16 -7.73 -7.31
C ILE A 112 -21.92 -6.21 -7.18
N GLY A 113 -22.62 -5.43 -8.00
CA GLY A 113 -22.57 -3.97 -7.99
C GLY A 113 -21.58 -3.37 -8.99
N GLU A 114 -21.25 -4.09 -10.06
CA GLU A 114 -20.46 -3.50 -11.15
C GLU A 114 -21.19 -2.28 -11.73
N HIS A 115 -20.43 -1.25 -12.07
CA HIS A 115 -20.95 0.01 -12.63
C HIS A 115 -21.89 0.81 -11.71
N THR A 116 -21.90 0.52 -10.42
CA THR A 116 -22.74 1.25 -9.44
C THR A 116 -21.94 2.16 -8.52
N ASP A 117 -20.64 1.93 -8.34
CA ASP A 117 -19.78 2.69 -7.43
C ASP A 117 -19.64 4.17 -7.81
N TYR A 118 -19.48 4.48 -9.10
CA TYR A 118 -19.46 5.86 -9.60
C TYR A 118 -20.85 6.53 -9.63
N ASN A 119 -21.92 5.76 -9.41
CA ASN A 119 -23.30 6.25 -9.33
C ASN A 119 -23.79 6.34 -7.88
N GLU A 120 -22.88 6.35 -6.90
CA GLU A 120 -23.21 6.35 -5.46
C GLU A 120 -24.07 5.14 -5.02
N GLY A 121 -24.00 4.04 -5.78
CA GLY A 121 -24.69 2.78 -5.50
C GLY A 121 -23.91 1.85 -4.56
N TYR A 122 -24.51 0.69 -4.27
CA TYR A 122 -23.92 -0.31 -3.38
C TYR A 122 -23.06 -1.31 -4.16
N VAL A 123 -21.90 -1.64 -3.60
CA VAL A 123 -20.98 -2.66 -4.12
C VAL A 123 -20.72 -3.74 -3.08
N LEU A 124 -20.46 -4.97 -3.54
CA LEU A 124 -20.02 -6.07 -2.68
C LEU A 124 -18.69 -6.65 -3.19
N PRO A 125 -17.55 -5.98 -2.93
CA PRO A 125 -16.24 -6.49 -3.29
C PRO A 125 -15.74 -7.53 -2.29
N MET A 126 -14.89 -8.43 -2.77
CA MET A 126 -14.11 -9.35 -1.95
C MET A 126 -12.65 -9.30 -2.37
N ALA A 127 -11.74 -9.15 -1.39
CA ALA A 127 -10.31 -9.27 -1.63
C ALA A 127 -9.95 -10.72 -1.99
N ILE A 128 -9.06 -10.90 -2.96
CA ILE A 128 -8.62 -12.22 -3.40
C ILE A 128 -7.30 -12.62 -2.72
N ALA A 129 -6.90 -13.89 -2.86
CA ALA A 129 -5.63 -14.39 -2.31
C ALA A 129 -4.40 -13.89 -3.09
N ARG A 130 -4.58 -13.33 -4.29
CA ARG A 130 -3.52 -12.71 -5.09
C ARG A 130 -3.26 -11.28 -4.62
N ASP A 131 -2.00 -10.89 -4.59
CA ASP A 131 -1.55 -9.64 -4.01
C ASP A 131 -0.41 -8.97 -4.79
N THR A 132 -0.20 -7.70 -4.46
CA THR A 132 1.02 -6.96 -4.77
C THR A 132 1.80 -6.73 -3.49
N LEU A 133 3.08 -7.09 -3.54
CA LEU A 133 4.07 -6.93 -2.50
C LEU A 133 5.09 -5.88 -2.95
N VAL A 134 5.44 -4.97 -2.05
CA VAL A 134 6.44 -3.94 -2.27
C VAL A 134 7.47 -4.02 -1.16
N ALA A 135 8.73 -4.30 -1.47
CA ALA A 135 9.85 -4.14 -0.55
C ALA A 135 10.46 -2.76 -0.77
N PHE A 136 10.72 -2.02 0.30
CA PHE A 136 11.14 -0.62 0.15
C PHE A 136 12.11 -0.14 1.22
N ARG A 137 12.76 0.98 0.89
CA ARG A 137 13.61 1.75 1.79
C ARG A 137 13.60 3.24 1.41
N PRO A 138 13.47 4.17 2.37
CA PRO A 138 13.74 5.59 2.14
C PRO A 138 15.22 5.81 1.72
N ASN A 139 15.46 6.48 0.60
CA ASN A 139 16.82 6.67 0.07
C ASN A 139 17.40 8.07 0.34
N ARG A 140 16.71 8.88 1.16
CA ARG A 140 17.10 10.26 1.56
C ARG A 140 17.30 11.23 0.38
N SER A 141 16.75 10.92 -0.79
CA SER A 141 16.77 11.78 -1.97
C SER A 141 15.36 12.27 -2.34
N ARG A 142 15.22 12.88 -3.52
CA ARG A 142 13.94 13.16 -4.18
C ARG A 142 13.63 12.20 -5.33
N ASP A 143 14.48 11.20 -5.55
CA ASP A 143 14.30 10.23 -6.60
C ASP A 143 13.70 8.93 -6.07
N VAL A 144 12.87 8.31 -6.90
CA VAL A 144 12.36 6.96 -6.70
C VAL A 144 13.17 6.01 -7.57
N GLY A 145 13.82 5.04 -6.95
CA GLY A 145 14.38 3.88 -7.63
C GLY A 145 13.33 2.77 -7.64
N GLY A 146 12.86 2.34 -8.80
CA GLY A 146 11.84 1.31 -8.91
C GLY A 146 12.34 0.07 -9.63
N HIS A 147 11.91 -1.10 -9.18
CA HIS A 147 12.11 -2.36 -9.87
C HIS A 147 10.84 -3.21 -9.82
N SER A 148 10.48 -3.85 -10.92
CA SER A 148 9.41 -4.84 -10.98
C SER A 148 10.02 -6.22 -11.16
N ALA A 149 9.63 -7.17 -10.31
CA ALA A 149 10.12 -8.54 -10.33
C ALA A 149 9.95 -9.16 -11.73
N GLY A 150 11.00 -9.84 -12.21
CA GLY A 150 11.04 -10.40 -13.55
C GLY A 150 11.38 -9.41 -14.68
N GLN A 151 11.56 -8.11 -14.40
CA GLN A 151 12.20 -7.19 -15.34
C GLN A 151 13.72 -7.22 -15.16
N ALA A 152 14.48 -6.90 -16.22
CA ALA A 152 15.94 -6.89 -16.15
C ALA A 152 16.47 -5.73 -15.29
N ASP A 153 15.99 -4.53 -15.60
CA ASP A 153 16.56 -3.28 -15.12
C ASP A 153 15.69 -2.57 -14.09
N ALA A 154 16.35 -1.81 -13.21
CA ALA A 154 15.70 -0.83 -12.35
C ALA A 154 15.56 0.50 -13.11
N VAL A 155 14.49 1.23 -12.80
CA VAL A 155 14.20 2.56 -13.35
C VAL A 155 14.34 3.61 -12.26
N ARG A 156 14.62 4.85 -12.66
CA ARG A 156 14.70 5.98 -11.73
C ARG A 156 13.87 7.15 -12.27
N PHE A 157 13.10 7.78 -11.39
CA PHE A 157 12.39 9.01 -11.72
C PHE A 157 12.37 9.96 -10.51
N SER A 158 12.22 11.25 -10.76
CA SER A 158 12.19 12.27 -9.71
C SER A 158 10.77 12.56 -9.25
N LEU A 159 10.56 12.71 -7.94
CA LEU A 159 9.29 13.15 -7.35
C LEU A 159 8.96 14.61 -7.65
N ASP A 160 9.95 15.38 -8.10
CA ASP A 160 9.81 16.81 -8.42
C ASP A 160 9.57 17.03 -9.93
N ALA A 161 9.58 15.95 -10.72
CA ALA A 161 9.26 15.95 -12.14
C ALA A 161 7.78 15.59 -12.39
N GLY A 162 7.35 15.67 -13.66
CA GLY A 162 6.04 15.17 -14.08
C GLY A 162 5.92 13.64 -13.97
N VAL A 163 4.68 13.15 -13.99
CA VAL A 163 4.38 11.70 -13.95
C VAL A 163 4.85 11.05 -15.26
N PRO A 164 5.78 10.08 -15.23
CA PRO A 164 6.21 9.38 -16.43
C PRO A 164 5.06 8.54 -17.00
N THR A 165 4.94 8.46 -18.32
CA THR A 165 3.92 7.65 -19.01
C THR A 165 4.39 6.23 -19.32
N SER A 166 5.69 5.96 -19.24
CA SER A 166 6.29 4.67 -19.54
C SER A 166 7.51 4.38 -18.65
N PRO A 167 7.71 3.12 -18.23
CA PRO A 167 6.79 1.99 -18.37
C PRO A 167 5.53 2.18 -17.51
N ARG A 168 4.40 1.58 -17.90
CA ARG A 168 3.08 1.86 -17.30
C ARG A 168 3.02 1.65 -15.78
N TRP A 169 3.75 0.67 -15.23
CA TRP A 169 3.78 0.48 -13.78
C TRP A 169 4.43 1.67 -13.05
N VAL A 170 5.35 2.39 -13.68
CA VAL A 170 5.99 3.59 -13.11
C VAL A 170 5.00 4.74 -13.04
N SER A 171 4.09 4.87 -14.01
CA SER A 171 3.07 5.92 -13.97
C SER A 171 2.18 5.76 -12.74
N TYR A 172 1.80 4.52 -12.37
CA TYR A 172 1.08 4.23 -11.12
C TYR A 172 1.87 4.63 -9.88
N VAL A 173 3.16 4.27 -9.79
CA VAL A 173 3.98 4.62 -8.63
C VAL A 173 4.14 6.14 -8.50
N ALA A 174 4.42 6.84 -9.61
CA ALA A 174 4.58 8.28 -9.64
C ALA A 174 3.26 9.03 -9.38
N GLY A 175 2.15 8.54 -9.95
CA GLY A 175 0.81 9.08 -9.73
C GLY A 175 0.39 8.99 -8.27
N VAL A 176 0.65 7.86 -7.60
CA VAL A 176 0.43 7.72 -6.16
C VAL A 176 1.26 8.70 -5.35
N ALA A 177 2.54 8.85 -5.67
CA ALA A 177 3.40 9.80 -4.97
C ALA A 177 2.90 11.25 -5.13
N ARG A 178 2.38 11.57 -6.31
CA ARG A 178 1.80 12.89 -6.60
C ARG A 178 0.47 13.10 -5.87
N ALA A 179 -0.43 12.13 -5.89
CA ALA A 179 -1.71 12.21 -5.18
C ALA A 179 -1.51 12.36 -3.66
N LEU A 180 -0.51 11.67 -3.09
CA LEU A 180 -0.11 11.85 -1.70
C LEU A 180 0.43 13.25 -1.42
N ALA A 181 1.27 13.78 -2.31
CA ALA A 181 1.81 15.14 -2.19
C ALA A 181 0.69 16.19 -2.23
N ASP A 182 -0.25 16.05 -3.15
CA ASP A 182 -1.44 16.90 -3.26
C ASP A 182 -2.36 16.79 -2.02
N ALA A 183 -2.37 15.65 -1.34
CA ALA A 183 -3.04 15.45 -0.05
C ALA A 183 -2.27 16.04 1.15
N GLY A 184 -1.13 16.70 0.92
CA GLY A 184 -0.31 17.35 1.95
C GLY A 184 0.74 16.45 2.58
N VAL A 185 0.94 15.22 2.09
CA VAL A 185 2.01 14.34 2.56
C VAL A 185 3.33 14.79 1.95
N LYS A 186 4.32 15.10 2.79
CA LYS A 186 5.69 15.36 2.33
C LYS A 186 6.35 14.02 1.96
N THR A 187 6.12 13.56 0.73
CA THR A 187 6.76 12.35 0.19
C THR A 187 8.28 12.49 0.21
N VAL A 188 9.00 11.37 0.26
CA VAL A 188 10.46 11.30 0.22
C VAL A 188 10.89 10.28 -0.83
N GLY A 189 12.10 10.41 -1.36
CA GLY A 189 12.66 9.43 -2.28
C GLY A 189 12.75 8.05 -1.62
N VAL A 190 12.41 7.03 -2.39
CA VAL A 190 12.35 5.63 -1.95
C VAL A 190 12.92 4.72 -3.03
N ASP A 191 13.65 3.70 -2.62
CA ASP A 191 13.92 2.55 -3.47
C ASP A 191 12.81 1.52 -3.23
N LEU A 192 12.28 0.93 -4.30
CA LEU A 192 11.12 0.03 -4.30
C LEU A 192 11.41 -1.18 -5.20
N ALA A 193 11.13 -2.38 -4.72
CA ALA A 193 11.01 -3.59 -5.53
C ALA A 193 9.58 -4.13 -5.40
N ILE A 194 8.94 -4.44 -6.53
CA ILE A 194 7.53 -4.78 -6.64
C ILE A 194 7.40 -6.21 -7.16
N HIS A 195 6.57 -7.01 -6.53
CA HIS A 195 6.14 -8.31 -7.05
C HIS A 195 4.62 -8.41 -6.98
N SER A 196 3.97 -8.88 -8.03
CA SER A 196 2.51 -9.04 -8.05
C SER A 196 2.11 -10.40 -8.58
N THR A 197 1.19 -11.06 -7.88
CA THR A 197 0.54 -12.30 -8.30
C THR A 197 -0.87 -12.07 -8.85
N VAL A 198 -1.34 -10.81 -8.85
CA VAL A 198 -2.64 -10.40 -9.42
C VAL A 198 -2.52 -10.35 -10.95
N PRO A 199 -3.35 -11.09 -11.70
CA PRO A 199 -3.35 -11.06 -13.15
C PRO A 199 -3.55 -9.65 -13.73
N LEU A 200 -2.72 -9.28 -14.70
CA LEU A 200 -2.88 -8.03 -15.45
C LEU A 200 -4.07 -8.15 -16.41
N GLY A 201 -4.89 -7.09 -16.51
CA GLY A 201 -5.98 -7.00 -17.49
C GLY A 201 -7.21 -7.89 -17.21
N GLY A 202 -7.23 -8.68 -16.12
CA GLY A 202 -8.33 -9.60 -15.81
C GLY A 202 -9.49 -9.01 -15.03
N GLY A 203 -9.59 -7.69 -14.88
CA GLY A 203 -10.62 -7.03 -14.04
C GLY A 203 -10.45 -7.26 -12.53
N LEU A 204 -9.34 -7.85 -12.09
CA LEU A 204 -9.07 -8.18 -10.68
C LEU A 204 -8.38 -7.05 -9.90
N SER A 205 -8.47 -5.82 -10.41
CA SER A 205 -7.91 -4.61 -9.80
C SER A 205 -6.39 -4.69 -9.52
N SER A 206 -5.61 -5.12 -10.51
CA SER A 206 -4.15 -5.15 -10.40
C SER A 206 -3.52 -3.76 -10.28
N SER A 207 -4.10 -2.72 -10.91
CA SER A 207 -3.68 -1.32 -10.74
C SER A 207 -3.91 -0.86 -9.30
N ALA A 208 -5.14 -0.96 -8.80
CA ALA A 208 -5.47 -0.56 -7.43
C ALA A 208 -4.65 -1.32 -6.37
N SER A 209 -4.38 -2.61 -6.56
CA SER A 209 -3.48 -3.39 -5.69
C SER A 209 -2.07 -2.81 -5.66
N LEU A 210 -1.51 -2.47 -6.82
CA LEU A 210 -0.21 -1.80 -6.93
C LEU A 210 -0.22 -0.44 -6.24
N GLU A 211 -1.23 0.39 -6.54
CA GLU A 211 -1.33 1.75 -6.01
C GLU A 211 -1.43 1.76 -4.48
N VAL A 212 -2.28 0.91 -3.91
CA VAL A 212 -2.44 0.81 -2.45
C VAL A 212 -1.16 0.33 -1.79
N ALA A 213 -0.47 -0.67 -2.36
CA ALA A 213 0.81 -1.14 -1.82
C ALA A 213 1.89 -0.05 -1.88
N CYS A 214 1.98 0.69 -2.98
CA CYS A 214 2.91 1.81 -3.13
C CYS A 214 2.56 2.97 -2.19
N ALA A 215 1.28 3.31 -2.03
CA ALA A 215 0.85 4.37 -1.14
C ALA A 215 1.27 4.09 0.31
N LEU A 216 1.10 2.84 0.77
CA LEU A 216 1.57 2.41 2.08
C LEU A 216 3.09 2.49 2.23
N ALA A 217 3.84 2.15 1.16
CA ALA A 217 5.30 2.28 1.17
C ALA A 217 5.72 3.75 1.33
N PHE A 218 5.13 4.67 0.56
CA PHE A 218 5.41 6.11 0.67
C PHE A 218 5.01 6.69 2.03
N LEU A 219 3.83 6.32 2.54
CA LEU A 219 3.35 6.76 3.86
C LEU A 219 4.27 6.26 4.98
N SER A 220 4.65 4.98 4.94
CA SER A 220 5.57 4.39 5.90
C SER A 220 6.97 5.00 5.84
N ALA A 221 7.46 5.33 4.63
CA ALA A 221 8.71 6.04 4.42
C ALA A 221 8.67 7.50 4.93
N ALA A 222 7.53 8.16 4.80
CA ALA A 222 7.30 9.51 5.31
C ALA A 222 7.00 9.54 6.83
N GLY A 223 6.74 8.40 7.45
CA GLY A 223 6.32 8.31 8.86
C GLY A 223 4.92 8.90 9.10
N VAL A 224 4.03 8.79 8.11
CA VAL A 224 2.66 9.32 8.14
C VAL A 224 1.67 8.15 8.12
N GLU A 225 0.61 8.26 8.91
CA GLU A 225 -0.53 7.34 8.87
C GLU A 225 -1.77 8.09 8.35
N VAL A 226 -2.60 7.37 7.60
CA VAL A 226 -3.87 7.88 7.09
C VAL A 226 -4.97 6.84 7.33
N GLU A 227 -6.20 7.30 7.47
CA GLU A 227 -7.36 6.42 7.54
C GLU A 227 -7.53 5.62 6.25
N ARG A 228 -8.05 4.40 6.36
CA ARG A 228 -8.20 3.50 5.19
C ARG A 228 -9.11 4.08 4.11
N LYS A 229 -10.12 4.86 4.51
CA LYS A 229 -10.99 5.59 3.59
C LYS A 229 -10.22 6.64 2.79
N ASP A 230 -9.39 7.43 3.47
CA ASP A 230 -8.61 8.48 2.82
C ASP A 230 -7.54 7.86 1.91
N LEU A 231 -6.92 6.76 2.31
CA LEU A 231 -6.02 5.97 1.46
C LEU A 231 -6.70 5.55 0.15
N ALA A 232 -7.93 5.01 0.23
CA ALA A 232 -8.69 4.59 -0.94
C ALA A 232 -9.00 5.76 -1.87
N LEU A 233 -9.39 6.91 -1.33
CA LEU A 233 -9.67 8.12 -2.11
C LEU A 233 -8.41 8.70 -2.76
N ILE A 234 -7.27 8.64 -2.06
CA ILE A 234 -5.98 9.08 -2.61
C ILE A 234 -5.56 8.16 -3.77
N CYS A 235 -5.68 6.84 -3.63
CA CYS A 235 -5.39 5.91 -4.72
C CYS A 235 -6.35 6.10 -5.90
N GLN A 236 -7.66 6.23 -5.67
CA GLN A 236 -8.62 6.53 -6.73
C GLN A 236 -8.26 7.82 -7.48
N ARG A 237 -7.86 8.87 -6.75
CA ARG A 237 -7.39 10.11 -7.37
C ARG A 237 -6.12 9.90 -8.18
N ALA A 238 -5.20 9.07 -7.69
CA ALA A 238 -3.99 8.73 -8.43
C ALA A 238 -4.31 8.08 -9.79
N GLU A 239 -5.25 7.13 -9.79
CA GLU A 239 -5.68 6.44 -11.01
C GLU A 239 -6.29 7.44 -12.00
N ASN A 240 -7.29 8.20 -11.54
CA ASN A 240 -8.09 9.11 -12.37
C ASN A 240 -7.31 10.34 -12.90
N GLU A 241 -6.45 10.96 -12.09
CA GLU A 241 -5.81 12.24 -12.46
C GLU A 241 -4.43 12.08 -13.10
N TYR A 242 -3.72 10.97 -12.83
CA TYR A 242 -2.32 10.83 -13.24
C TYR A 242 -2.04 9.64 -14.14
N THR A 243 -2.85 8.58 -14.10
CA THR A 243 -2.57 7.38 -14.91
C THR A 243 -3.56 7.09 -16.02
N GLY A 244 -4.79 7.60 -15.93
CA GLY A 244 -5.83 7.45 -16.96
C GLY A 244 -6.52 6.10 -16.89
#